data_AF-A0A9N7CMR2-F1
#
_entry.id   AF-A0A9N7CMR2-F1
#
_cell.length_a   1.000
_cell.length_b   1.000
_cell.length_c   1.000
_cell.angle_alpha   90.00
_cell.angle_beta   90.00
_cell.angle_gamma   90.00
#
_symmetry.space_group_name_H-M   'P 1'
#
loop_
_entity.id
_entity.type
_entity.pdbx_description
1 polymer ?
#
loop_
_entity_poly.entity_id
_entity_poly.type
_entity_poly.pdbx_seq_one_letter_code
_entity_poly.pdbx_strand_id
1 'polypeptide(L)'
;MDIGEVRDVIVAGWAGRNPADVQHHIAELEMLGVAPPSTVPLFYRVSADILTQAENIVVVGEQTSGEAEPVLLRTATGLYVGIGSDHTDRFCEMGWLPSSPHGIAMCQNGRWKKRLRERTADEGYSDRR
;
A
#
# COMPACT_ATOMS: atom_id res chain seq x y z
N MET A 1 -0.95 -16.91 -11.15
CA MET A 1 -1.63 -15.62 -11.32
C MET A 1 -0.58 -14.68 -11.84
N ASP A 2 -0.85 -14.02 -12.96
CA ASP A 2 0.08 -13.09 -13.59
C ASP A 2 -0.23 -11.67 -13.09
N ILE A 3 0.77 -10.99 -12.51
CA ILE A 3 0.61 -9.60 -12.08
C ILE A 3 0.62 -8.62 -13.27
N GLY A 4 1.06 -9.05 -14.46
CA GLY A 4 1.05 -8.24 -15.68
C GLY A 4 -0.35 -7.95 -16.24
N GLU A 5 -1.39 -8.61 -15.74
CA GLU A 5 -2.79 -8.29 -16.08
C GLU A 5 -3.36 -7.14 -15.24
N VAL A 6 -2.67 -6.72 -14.17
CA VAL A 6 -3.13 -5.64 -13.29
C VAL A 6 -3.09 -4.32 -14.05
N ARG A 7 -4.20 -3.59 -14.03
CA ARG A 7 -4.34 -2.28 -14.70
C ARG A 7 -4.45 -1.12 -13.73
N ASP A 8 -5.00 -1.37 -12.55
CA ASP A 8 -5.25 -0.36 -11.53
C ASP A 8 -4.51 -0.74 -10.26
N VAL A 9 -3.70 0.20 -9.77
CA VAL A 9 -3.00 0.08 -8.49
C VAL A 9 -3.31 1.32 -7.66
N ILE A 10 -3.74 1.09 -6.43
CA ILE A 10 -4.18 2.13 -5.50
C ILE A 10 -3.46 1.92 -4.17
N VAL A 11 -2.79 2.96 -3.67
CA VAL A 11 -2.28 3.02 -2.29
C VAL A 11 -3.34 3.64 -1.41
N ALA A 12 -3.53 3.06 -0.22
CA ALA A 12 -4.38 3.62 0.82
C ALA A 12 -3.50 4.14 1.95
N GLY A 13 -2.99 5.37 1.79
CA GLY A 13 -2.18 6.01 2.81
C GLY A 13 -3.00 6.31 4.06
N TRP A 14 -2.34 6.30 5.23
CA TRP A 14 -2.96 6.58 6.53
C TRP A 14 -4.19 5.70 6.84
N ALA A 15 -4.32 4.54 6.21
CA ALA A 15 -5.46 3.63 6.36
C ALA A 15 -5.37 2.71 7.59
N GLY A 16 -4.66 3.14 8.63
CA GLY A 16 -4.49 2.38 9.85
C GLY A 16 -5.80 2.16 10.59
N ARG A 17 -5.98 0.96 11.14
CA ARG A 17 -7.21 0.59 11.87
C ARG A 17 -7.37 1.38 13.17
N ASN A 18 -6.25 1.69 13.82
CA ASN A 18 -6.22 2.43 15.07
C ASN A 18 -5.95 3.91 14.78
N PRO A 19 -6.92 4.81 15.06
CA PRO A 19 -6.74 6.24 14.84
C PRO A 19 -5.55 6.82 15.61
N ALA A 20 -5.24 6.30 16.81
CA ALA A 20 -4.11 6.80 17.60
C ALA A 20 -2.76 6.51 16.91
N ASP A 21 -2.60 5.32 16.34
CA ASP A 21 -1.38 4.94 15.64
C ASP A 21 -1.22 5.74 14.34
N VAL A 22 -2.31 6.01 13.63
CA VAL A 22 -2.30 6.89 12.44
C VAL A 22 -1.88 8.30 12.82
N GLN A 23 -2.42 8.86 13.90
CA GLN A 23 -2.05 10.20 14.35
C GLN A 23 -0.59 10.26 14.84
N HIS A 24 -0.11 9.21 15.50
CA HIS A 24 1.30 9.12 15.89
C HIS A 24 2.23 9.16 14.66
N HIS A 25 1.89 8.39 13.62
CA HIS A 25 2.67 8.35 12.39
C HIS A 25 2.63 9.70 11.63
N ILE A 26 1.49 10.38 11.61
CA ILE A 26 1.39 11.76 11.07
C ILE A 26 2.34 12.69 11.83
N ALA A 27 2.35 12.64 13.16
CA ALA A 27 3.24 13.47 13.97
C ALA A 27 4.73 13.16 13.74
N GLU A 28 5.10 11.88 13.56
CA GLU A 28 6.47 11.48 13.17
C GLU A 28 6.90 12.12 11.86
N LEU A 29 6.03 12.06 10.84
CA LEU A 29 6.30 12.62 9.51
C LEU A 29 6.33 14.16 9.53
N GLU A 30 5.48 14.81 10.31
CA GLU A 30 5.50 16.27 10.51
C GLU A 30 6.84 16.74 11.11
N MET A 31 7.43 15.98 12.04
CA MET A 31 8.78 16.28 12.57
C MET A 31 9.87 16.20 11.50
N LEU A 32 9.65 15.41 10.45
CA LEU A 32 10.55 15.28 9.30
C LEU A 32 10.25 16.31 8.18
N GLY A 33 9.28 17.21 8.39
CA GLY A 33 8.91 18.26 7.45
C GLY A 33 7.94 17.81 6.35
N VAL A 34 7.32 16.64 6.49
CA VAL A 34 6.28 16.16 5.57
C VAL A 34 4.93 16.75 5.98
N ALA A 35 4.17 17.27 5.02
CA ALA A 35 2.86 17.85 5.30
C ALA A 35 1.83 16.77 5.67
N PRO A 36 0.89 17.05 6.60
CA PRO A 36 -0.17 16.11 6.93
C PRO A 36 -1.12 15.88 5.73
N PRO A 37 -1.79 14.71 5.67
CA PRO A 37 -2.70 14.41 4.57
C PRO A 37 -3.96 15.27 4.61
N SER A 38 -4.56 15.54 3.44
CA SER A 38 -5.81 16.29 3.35
C SER A 38 -7.03 15.54 3.91
N THR A 39 -6.98 14.21 3.91
CA THR A 39 -8.02 13.32 4.42
C THR A 39 -7.38 12.05 4.99
N VAL A 40 -8.05 11.39 5.93
CA VAL A 40 -7.62 10.09 6.46
C VAL A 40 -8.78 9.10 6.31
N PRO A 41 -8.62 8.01 5.54
CA PRO A 41 -7.47 7.68 4.68
C PRO A 41 -7.38 8.59 3.44
N LEU A 42 -6.22 8.58 2.78
CA LEU A 42 -5.99 9.24 1.48
C LEU A 42 -5.54 8.21 0.46
N PHE A 43 -6.16 8.25 -0.72
CA PHE A 43 -5.96 7.25 -1.77
C PHE A 43 -5.20 7.82 -2.96
N TYR A 44 -4.13 7.14 -3.36
CA TYR A 44 -3.32 7.51 -4.52
C TYR A 44 -3.44 6.45 -5.60
N ARG A 45 -3.66 6.87 -6.84
CA ARG A 45 -3.48 6.01 -8.00
C ARG A 45 -2.04 6.09 -8.45
N VAL A 46 -1.44 4.94 -8.70
CA VAL A 46 -0.10 4.84 -9.27
C VAL A 46 -0.13 4.04 -10.57
N SER A 47 0.94 4.10 -11.35
CA SER A 47 1.06 3.26 -12.56
C SER A 47 1.08 1.79 -12.17
N ALA A 48 0.45 0.93 -12.96
CA ALA A 48 0.61 -0.51 -12.81
C ALA A 48 2.07 -0.97 -13.09
N ASP A 49 2.85 -0.18 -13.82
CA ASP A 49 4.22 -0.54 -14.21
C ASP A 49 5.21 -0.59 -13.04
N ILE A 50 4.87 0.03 -11.89
CA ILE A 50 5.73 -0.05 -10.71
C ILE A 50 5.49 -1.32 -9.90
N LEU A 51 4.36 -2.01 -10.13
CA LEU A 51 4.06 -3.30 -9.50
C LEU A 51 5.02 -4.36 -10.03
N THR A 52 5.83 -4.93 -9.13
CA THR A 52 6.84 -5.93 -9.50
C THR A 52 6.94 -7.02 -8.45
N GLN A 53 7.25 -8.25 -8.87
CA GLN A 53 7.64 -9.35 -7.98
C GLN A 53 9.14 -9.67 -8.07
N ALA A 54 9.94 -8.78 -8.67
CA ALA A 54 11.38 -8.95 -8.77
C ALA A 54 12.05 -8.94 -7.39
N GLU A 55 13.14 -9.70 -7.24
CA GLU A 55 13.92 -9.74 -6.00
C GLU A 55 14.64 -8.43 -5.68
N ASN A 56 14.89 -7.60 -6.70
CA ASN A 56 15.58 -6.34 -6.60
C ASN A 56 14.79 -5.24 -7.32
N ILE A 57 14.83 -4.03 -6.78
CA ILE A 57 14.20 -2.85 -7.35
C ILE A 57 15.23 -1.76 -7.59
N VAL A 58 14.90 -0.83 -8.49
CA VAL A 58 15.70 0.36 -8.74
C VAL A 58 15.10 1.51 -7.94
N VAL A 59 15.94 2.19 -7.17
CA VAL A 59 15.58 3.38 -6.41
C VAL A 59 16.35 4.59 -6.95
N VAL A 60 15.80 5.79 -6.73
CA VAL A 60 16.39 7.04 -7.24
C VAL A 60 17.46 7.54 -6.29
N GLY A 61 17.13 7.74 -5.01
CA GLY A 61 18.05 8.22 -3.99
C GLY A 61 18.52 7.12 -3.02
N GLU A 62 19.38 7.51 -2.09
CA GLU A 62 19.85 6.65 -1.00
C GLU A 62 18.89 6.65 0.20
N GLN A 63 18.01 7.65 0.29
CA GLN A 63 17.04 7.82 1.39
C GLN A 63 15.73 7.09 1.09
N THR A 64 15.79 5.77 0.98
CA THR A 64 14.59 4.95 0.71
C THR A 64 14.31 3.96 1.83
N SER A 65 13.05 3.58 1.97
CA SER A 65 12.63 2.55 2.92
C SER A 65 11.41 1.81 2.42
N GLY A 66 11.33 0.51 2.73
CA GLY A 66 10.13 -0.28 2.51
C GLY A 66 9.16 -0.19 3.68
N GLU A 67 7.86 -0.06 3.38
CA GLU A 67 6.78 -0.22 4.36
C GLU A 67 6.02 -1.52 4.08
N ALA A 68 6.00 -2.46 5.03
CA ALA A 68 5.30 -3.72 4.84
C ALA A 68 3.78 -3.54 4.98
N GLU A 69 3.03 -3.78 3.90
CA GLU A 69 1.60 -3.50 3.82
C GLU A 69 0.76 -4.73 3.45
N PRO A 70 -0.51 -4.80 3.93
CA PRO A 70 -1.48 -5.75 3.42
C PRO A 70 -1.93 -5.38 2.00
N VAL A 71 -1.85 -6.32 1.07
CA VAL A 71 -2.24 -6.11 -0.33
C VAL A 71 -3.56 -6.82 -0.63
N LEU A 72 -4.51 -6.09 -1.19
CA LEU A 72 -5.75 -6.66 -1.71
C LEU A 72 -5.70 -6.72 -3.23
N LEU A 73 -5.83 -7.93 -3.79
CA LEU A 73 -5.80 -8.15 -5.23
C LEU A 73 -7.13 -8.71 -5.73
N ARG A 74 -7.84 -7.91 -6.52
CA ARG A 74 -9.10 -8.29 -7.16
C ARG A 74 -8.82 -8.94 -8.50
N THR A 75 -9.43 -10.10 -8.74
CA THR A 75 -9.35 -10.84 -10.01
C THR A 75 -10.74 -11.30 -10.43
N ALA A 76 -10.84 -11.85 -11.65
CA ALA A 76 -12.06 -12.52 -12.11
C ALA A 76 -12.47 -13.71 -11.22
N THR A 77 -11.52 -14.31 -10.50
CA THR A 77 -11.77 -15.46 -9.60
C THR A 77 -12.02 -15.04 -8.14
N GLY A 78 -11.86 -13.76 -7.79
CA GLY A 78 -12.21 -13.23 -6.46
C GLY A 78 -11.17 -12.28 -5.88
N LEU A 79 -11.28 -12.03 -4.57
CA LEU A 79 -10.35 -11.19 -3.81
C LEU A 79 -9.30 -12.03 -3.11
N TYR A 80 -8.04 -11.62 -3.24
CA TYR A 80 -6.89 -12.25 -2.58
C TYR A 80 -6.25 -11.27 -1.62
N VAL A 81 -5.67 -11.80 -0.54
CA VAL A 81 -4.84 -11.03 0.38
C VAL A 81 -3.40 -11.52 0.32
N GLY A 82 -2.47 -10.57 0.28
CA GLY A 82 -1.04 -10.78 0.33
C GLY A 82 -0.35 -9.76 1.23
N ILE A 83 0.96 -9.79 1.18
CA ILE A 83 1.84 -8.76 1.78
C ILE A 83 2.61 -8.13 0.63
N GLY A 84 2.98 -6.86 0.75
CA GLY A 84 3.86 -6.20 -0.19
C GLY A 84 4.59 -5.05 0.49
N SER A 85 5.42 -4.35 -0.27
CA SER A 85 6.14 -3.18 0.21
C SER A 85 5.66 -1.96 -0.55
N ASP A 86 5.22 -0.92 0.16
CA ASP A 86 5.18 0.43 -0.40
C ASP A 86 6.57 1.04 -0.17
N HIS A 87 7.45 0.92 -1.16
CA HIS A 87 8.85 1.33 -1.01
C HIS A 87 9.03 2.77 -1.44
N THR A 88 9.19 3.66 -0.47
CA THR A 88 9.17 5.10 -0.75
C THR A 88 10.56 5.71 -0.66
N ASP A 89 10.88 6.60 -1.59
CA ASP A 89 11.99 7.54 -1.48
C ASP A 89 11.54 8.71 -0.61
N ARG A 90 12.10 8.79 0.60
CA ARG A 90 11.70 9.75 1.63
C ARG A 90 12.06 11.18 1.27
N PHE A 91 13.11 11.37 0.48
CA PHE A 91 13.48 12.70 0.00
C PHE A 91 12.43 13.23 -0.99
N CYS A 92 11.89 12.35 -1.84
CA CYS A 92 10.80 12.70 -2.75
C CYS A 92 9.48 12.97 -2.01
N GLU A 93 9.23 12.30 -0.89
CA GLU A 93 8.03 12.45 -0.06
C GLU A 93 7.95 13.82 0.64
N MET A 94 9.10 14.42 0.93
CA MET A 94 9.21 15.78 1.48
C MET A 94 8.80 16.90 0.48
N GLY A 95 8.33 16.55 -0.73
CA GLY A 95 7.77 17.50 -1.69
C GLY A 95 8.81 18.30 -2.50
N TRP A 96 10.09 17.93 -2.46
CA TRP A 96 11.16 18.65 -3.16
C TRP A 96 11.26 18.31 -4.66
N LEU A 97 10.60 17.24 -5.11
CA LEU A 97 10.50 16.87 -6.52
C LEU A 97 9.03 16.92 -6.97
N PRO A 98 8.72 17.41 -8.19
CA PRO A 98 7.35 17.56 -8.71
C PRO A 98 6.63 16.23 -8.99
N SER A 99 7.23 15.11 -8.63
CA SER A 99 6.66 13.78 -8.65
C SER A 99 7.18 13.09 -7.40
N SER A 100 6.35 12.93 -6.37
CA SER A 100 6.60 11.95 -5.31
C SER A 100 6.17 10.61 -5.88
N PRO A 101 7.07 9.83 -6.50
CA PRO A 101 6.68 8.53 -7.00
C PRO A 101 6.62 7.67 -5.75
N HIS A 102 5.41 7.42 -5.25
CA HIS A 102 5.23 6.29 -4.35
C HIS A 102 5.67 5.07 -5.16
N GLY A 103 6.91 4.65 -4.96
CA GLY A 103 7.55 3.60 -5.70
C GLY A 103 7.05 2.28 -5.15
N ILE A 104 5.81 1.91 -5.44
CA ILE A 104 5.30 0.64 -4.94
C ILE A 104 6.02 -0.51 -5.61
N ALA A 105 7.15 -0.90 -5.05
CA ALA A 105 7.76 -2.18 -5.31
C ALA A 105 7.07 -3.23 -4.44
N MET A 106 5.98 -3.84 -4.95
CA MET A 106 5.36 -4.99 -4.26
C MET A 106 6.25 -6.24 -4.29
N CYS A 107 7.39 -6.23 -3.61
CA CYS A 107 8.25 -7.39 -3.51
C CYS A 107 7.56 -8.51 -2.69
N GLN A 108 6.81 -9.37 -3.37
CA GLN A 108 6.25 -10.60 -2.80
C GLN A 108 7.24 -11.75 -2.96
N ASN A 109 8.01 -12.02 -1.90
CA ASN A 109 8.57 -13.36 -1.71
C ASN A 109 7.46 -14.30 -1.18
N GLY A 110 6.52 -14.69 -2.04
CA GLY A 110 5.53 -15.73 -1.71
C GLY A 110 4.29 -15.81 -2.61
N ARG A 111 3.77 -17.03 -2.79
CA ARG A 111 2.49 -17.31 -3.48
C ARG A 111 1.32 -16.67 -2.72
N TRP A 112 0.39 -16.00 -3.42
CA TRP A 112 -0.89 -15.49 -2.89
C TRP A 112 -1.59 -16.55 -2.02
N LYS A 113 -1.64 -16.32 -0.70
CA LYS A 113 -1.91 -17.40 0.27
C LYS A 113 -3.38 -17.66 0.53
N LYS A 114 -4.27 -16.68 0.30
CA LYS A 114 -5.67 -16.82 0.71
C LYS A 114 -6.63 -16.02 -0.18
N ARG A 115 -7.55 -16.73 -0.83
CA ARG A 115 -8.78 -16.16 -1.37
C ARG A 115 -9.68 -15.79 -0.20
N LEU A 116 -10.07 -14.54 -0.09
CA LEU A 116 -11.08 -14.11 0.87
C LEU A 116 -12.42 -14.68 0.41
N ARG A 117 -13.17 -15.29 1.35
CA ARG A 117 -14.56 -15.67 1.09
C ARG A 117 -15.37 -14.37 1.04
N GLU A 118 -16.01 -14.13 -0.09
CA GLU A 118 -17.02 -13.09 -0.17
C GLU A 118 -18.21 -13.55 0.67
N ARG A 119 -18.51 -12.81 1.74
CA ARG A 119 -19.81 -12.92 2.41
C ARG A 119 -20.74 -11.94 1.72
N THR A 120 -21.90 -12.41 1.29
CA THR A 120 -22.97 -11.51 0.86
C THR A 120 -23.44 -10.70 2.07
N ALA A 121 -23.96 -9.49 1.83
CA ALA A 121 -24.41 -8.59 2.90
C ALA A 121 -25.51 -9.23 3.80
N ASP A 122 -26.12 -10.32 3.36
CA ASP A 122 -27.18 -11.06 4.06
C ASP A 122 -26.65 -12.03 5.14
N GLU A 123 -25.34 -12.30 5.18
CA GLU A 123 -24.74 -13.14 6.22
C GLU A 123 -24.38 -12.31 7.46
N GLY A 124 -25.37 -12.17 8.34
CA GLY A 124 -25.28 -11.40 9.58
C GLY A 124 -24.04 -11.69 10.45
N TYR A 125 -23.54 -10.62 11.07
CA TYR A 125 -22.46 -10.65 12.07
C TYR A 125 -22.94 -11.35 13.34
N SER A 126 -22.63 -12.65 13.51
CA SER A 126 -22.78 -13.31 14.81
C SER A 126 -21.47 -13.15 15.59
N ASP A 127 -21.56 -12.32 16.65
CA ASP A 127 -20.53 -12.10 17.65
C ASP A 127 -20.10 -13.45 18.26
N ARG A 128 -18.90 -13.92 17.92
CA ARG A 128 -18.22 -14.97 18.68
C ARG A 128 -17.06 -14.33 19.41
N ARG A 129 -17.31 -13.99 20.67
CA ARG A 129 -16.28 -13.76 21.69
C ARG A 129 -15.60 -15.08 22.06
#